data_AF-C9ACL5-F1
#
_entry.id   AF-C9ACL5-F1
#
_cell.length_a   1.000
_cell.length_b   1.000
_cell.length_c   1.000
_cell.angle_alpha   90.00
_cell.angle_beta   90.00
_cell.angle_gamma   90.00
#
_symmetry.space_group_name_H-M   'P 1'
#
loop_
_entity.id
_entity.type
_entity.pdbx_description
1 polymer ?
#
loop_
_entity_poly.entity_id
_entity_poly.type
_entity_poly.pdbx_seq_one_letter_code
_entity_poly.pdbx_strand_id
1 'polypeptide(L)'
;MQGIVVLGTLIVVLQGIFSLFQIRYYQRFVKQLVQRYKNKSGYQLNTEVAKNWYSSVVLVVVTNTQGRIIEAYTYSGLTIFSRFTSCEALVGEQTSQELLKEWQVKKSCLHQKVILSFLDKKMKPIT
;
A
#
# COMPACT_ATOMS: atom_id res chain seq x y z
N MET A 1 19.38 9.81 36.78
CA MET A 1 17.93 9.96 36.46
C MET A 1 17.67 11.03 35.41
N GLN A 2 18.14 12.27 35.58
CA GLN A 2 17.85 13.40 34.65
C GLN A 2 18.28 13.15 33.19
N GLY A 3 19.45 12.57 32.94
CA GLY A 3 19.93 12.30 31.57
C GLY A 3 19.05 11.31 30.79
N ILE A 4 18.44 10.33 31.47
CA ILE A 4 17.54 9.34 30.85
C ILE A 4 16.22 10.00 30.45
N VAL A 5 15.72 10.91 31.30
CA VAL A 5 14.49 11.66 31.02
C VAL A 5 14.66 12.54 29.78
N VAL A 6 15.78 13.28 29.68
CA VAL A 6 16.08 14.12 28.51
C VAL A 6 16.19 13.29 27.23
N LEU A 7 16.87 12.14 27.29
CA LEU A 7 17.00 11.24 26.15
C LEU A 7 15.64 10.69 25.71
N GLY A 8 14.80 10.28 26.67
CA GLY A 8 13.45 9.78 26.41
C GLY A 8 12.55 10.82 25.74
N THR A 9 12.55 12.05 26.24
CA THR A 9 11.78 13.15 25.63
C THR A 9 12.24 13.42 24.20
N LEU A 10 13.55 13.42 23.95
CA LEU A 10 14.10 13.64 22.61
C LEU A 10 13.62 12.56 21.61
N ILE A 11 13.61 11.29 22.04
CA ILE A 11 13.13 10.17 21.22
C ILE A 11 11.65 10.34 20.87
N VAL A 12 10.80 10.70 21.84
CA VAL A 12 9.36 10.88 21.60
C VAL A 12 9.10 12.04 20.63
N VAL A 13 9.83 13.15 20.75
CA VAL A 13 9.71 14.30 19.85
C VAL A 13 10.14 13.92 18.42
N LEU A 14 11.28 13.25 18.26
CA LEU A 14 11.76 12.75 16.97
C LEU A 14 10.75 11.78 16.34
N GLN A 15 10.19 10.85 17.12
CA GLN A 15 9.18 9.91 16.66
C GLN A 15 7.90 10.62 16.18
N GLY A 16 7.48 11.69 16.87
CA GLY A 16 6.37 12.53 16.43
C GLY A 16 6.65 13.22 15.09
N ILE A 17 7.82 13.82 14.94
CA ILE A 17 8.25 14.47 13.69
C ILE A 17 8.27 13.46 12.54
N PHE A 18 8.86 12.27 12.77
CA PHE A 18 8.90 11.19 11.78
C PHE A 18 7.49 10.72 11.38
N SER A 19 6.56 10.63 12.32
CA SER A 19 5.17 10.28 12.01
C SER A 19 4.50 11.31 11.08
N LEU A 20 4.75 12.60 11.30
CA LEU A 20 4.24 13.66 10.43
C LEU A 20 4.83 13.59 9.02
N PHE A 21 6.12 13.28 8.89
CA PHE A 21 6.75 13.06 7.58
C PHE A 21 6.11 11.88 6.84
N GLN A 22 5.82 10.78 7.52
CA GLN A 22 5.17 9.60 6.92
C GLN A 22 3.77 9.94 6.38
N ILE A 23 2.97 10.66 7.17
CA ILE A 23 1.62 11.10 6.76
C ILE A 23 1.70 12.03 5.55
N ARG A 24 2.59 13.03 5.59
CA ARG A 24 2.78 13.98 4.48
C ARG A 24 3.23 13.28 3.20
N TYR A 25 4.14 12.31 3.31
CA TYR A 25 4.60 11.53 2.17
C TYR A 25 3.46 10.71 1.55
N TYR A 26 2.68 10.00 2.38
CA TYR A 26 1.51 9.23 1.93
C TYR A 26 0.49 10.13 1.22
N GLN A 27 0.09 11.24 1.86
CA GLN A 27 -0.87 12.17 1.30
C GLN A 27 -0.37 12.77 -0.03
N ARG A 28 0.90 13.14 -0.13
CA ARG A 28 1.48 13.65 -1.39
C ARG A 28 1.46 12.59 -2.48
N PHE A 29 1.84 11.35 -2.18
CA PHE A 29 1.83 10.25 -3.14
C PHE A 29 0.43 9.98 -3.69
N VAL A 30 -0.55 9.80 -2.79
CA VAL A 30 -1.95 9.57 -3.18
C VAL A 30 -2.50 10.77 -3.96
N LYS A 31 -2.21 12.00 -3.54
CA LYS A 31 -2.66 13.20 -4.25
C LYS A 31 -2.07 13.30 -5.66
N GLN A 32 -0.78 13.01 -5.83
CA GLN A 32 -0.15 12.96 -7.15
C GLN A 32 -0.77 11.88 -8.03
N LEU A 33 -1.04 10.70 -7.47
CA LEU A 33 -1.67 9.61 -8.18
C LEU A 33 -3.10 9.98 -8.62
N VAL A 34 -3.93 10.47 -7.71
CA VAL A 34 -5.29 10.96 -8.03
C VAL A 34 -5.23 12.08 -9.07
N GLN A 35 -4.28 13.00 -8.99
CA GLN A 35 -4.15 14.10 -9.96
C GLN A 35 -3.81 13.59 -11.38
N ARG A 36 -3.00 12.53 -11.52
CA ARG A 36 -2.74 11.89 -12.82
C ARG A 36 -3.99 11.29 -13.44
N TYR A 37 -4.91 10.77 -12.62
CA TYR A 37 -6.14 10.13 -13.08
C TYR A 37 -7.39 11.03 -13.04
N LYS A 38 -7.29 12.25 -12.50
CA LYS A 38 -8.43 13.19 -12.38
C LYS A 38 -9.08 13.53 -13.72
N ASN A 39 -8.31 13.58 -14.80
CA ASN A 39 -8.82 13.84 -16.16
C ASN A 39 -9.19 12.56 -16.92
N LYS A 40 -9.02 11.37 -16.32
CA LYS A 40 -9.37 10.09 -16.94
C LYS A 40 -10.62 9.54 -16.27
N SER A 41 -11.74 9.60 -16.99
CA SER A 41 -13.00 8.96 -16.58
C SER A 41 -12.84 7.44 -16.54
N GLY A 42 -13.40 6.79 -15.51
CA GLY A 42 -13.45 5.33 -15.42
C GLY A 42 -12.35 4.66 -14.60
N TYR A 43 -11.51 5.41 -13.89
CA TYR A 43 -10.42 4.86 -13.09
C TYR A 43 -10.79 4.87 -11.60
N GLN A 44 -10.65 3.74 -10.94
CA GLN A 44 -10.88 3.57 -9.51
C GLN A 44 -9.57 3.33 -8.78
N LEU A 45 -9.29 4.18 -7.80
CA LEU A 45 -8.19 4.00 -6.85
C LEU A 45 -8.66 3.09 -5.71
N ASN A 46 -7.99 1.96 -5.54
CA ASN A 46 -8.20 1.06 -4.42
C ASN A 46 -6.93 1.02 -3.57
N THR A 47 -7.09 1.15 -2.25
CA THR A 47 -5.98 1.07 -1.31
C THR A 47 -6.26 -0.02 -0.30
N GLU A 48 -5.31 -0.93 -0.14
CA GLU A 48 -5.36 -2.00 0.84
C GLU A 48 -4.17 -1.92 1.78
N VAL A 49 -4.39 -2.29 3.03
CA VAL A 49 -3.34 -2.29 4.05
C VAL A 49 -3.34 -3.65 4.71
N ALA A 50 -2.22 -4.36 4.63
CA ALA A 50 -1.98 -5.51 5.49
C ALA A 50 -0.90 -5.16 6.50
N LYS A 51 -1.21 -5.39 7.77
CA LYS A 51 -0.30 -5.19 8.88
C LYS A 51 0.00 -6.52 9.54
N ASN A 52 1.27 -6.74 9.84
CA ASN A 52 1.74 -7.73 10.80
C ASN A 52 2.34 -7.01 12.01
N TRP A 53 2.66 -7.77 13.05
CA TRP A 53 3.10 -7.18 14.32
C TRP A 53 4.39 -6.36 14.24
N TYR A 54 5.25 -6.64 13.25
CA TYR A 54 6.50 -5.93 13.01
C TYR A 54 6.56 -5.11 11.72
N SER A 55 5.55 -5.18 10.83
CA SER A 55 5.64 -4.52 9.52
C SER A 55 4.27 -4.25 8.93
N SER A 56 4.13 -3.12 8.24
CA SER A 56 2.91 -2.74 7.54
C SER A 56 3.21 -2.59 6.05
N VAL A 57 2.35 -3.16 5.22
CA VAL A 57 2.41 -3.03 3.77
C VAL A 57 1.12 -2.37 3.28
N VAL A 58 1.28 -1.30 2.54
CA VAL A 58 0.16 -0.60 1.87
C VAL A 58 0.26 -0.89 0.38
N LEU A 59 -0.79 -1.45 -0.19
CA LEU A 59 -0.95 -1.64 -1.62
C LEU A 59 -1.91 -0.57 -2.15
N VAL A 60 -1.49 0.13 -3.19
CA VAL A 60 -2.29 1.12 -3.90
C VAL A 60 -2.43 0.62 -5.33
N VAL A 61 -3.66 0.29 -5.73
CA VAL A 61 -3.99 -0.26 -7.04
C VAL A 61 -4.92 0.71 -7.77
N VAL A 62 -4.58 1.03 -9.01
CA VAL A 62 -5.46 1.76 -9.93
C VAL A 62 -6.06 0.74 -10.90
N THR A 63 -7.38 0.61 -10.85
CA THR A 63 -8.15 -0.27 -11.75
C THR A 63 -9.00 0.53 -12.72
N ASN A 64 -9.14 0.03 -13.95
CA ASN A 64 -10.08 0.56 -14.94
C ASN A 64 -11.52 0.07 -14.67
N THR A 65 -12.51 0.64 -15.37
CA THR A 65 -13.93 0.22 -15.35
C THR A 65 -14.12 -1.26 -15.66
N GLN A 66 -13.23 -1.85 -16.46
CA GLN A 66 -13.22 -3.26 -16.83
C GLN A 66 -12.52 -4.18 -15.80
N GLY A 67 -12.08 -3.66 -14.65
CA GLY A 67 -11.40 -4.44 -13.62
C GLY A 67 -9.95 -4.82 -13.92
N ARG A 68 -9.36 -4.24 -14.97
CA ARG A 68 -7.92 -4.35 -15.28
C ARG A 68 -7.09 -3.44 -14.39
N ILE A 69 -6.00 -3.97 -13.86
CA ILE A 69 -5.04 -3.22 -13.04
C ILE A 69 -4.12 -2.46 -13.98
N ILE A 70 -4.15 -1.12 -13.89
CA ILE A 70 -3.34 -0.24 -14.75
C ILE A 70 -2.04 0.14 -14.06
N GLU A 71 -2.10 0.39 -12.75
CA GLU A 71 -0.92 0.65 -11.94
C GLU A 71 -1.09 0.00 -10.57
N ALA A 72 -0.01 -0.58 -10.06
CA ALA A 72 0.05 -1.10 -8.71
C ALA A 72 1.31 -0.59 -8.02
N TYR A 73 1.17 -0.10 -6.80
CA TYR A 73 2.27 0.39 -5.98
C TYR A 73 2.19 -0.28 -4.62
N THR A 74 3.32 -0.76 -4.12
CA THR A 74 3.44 -1.29 -2.77
C THR A 74 4.36 -0.42 -1.96
N TYR A 75 3.95 -0.11 -0.74
CA TYR A 75 4.76 0.49 0.29
C TYR A 75 5.00 -0.58 1.34
N SER A 76 6.26 -0.93 1.58
CA SER A 76 6.62 -1.95 2.56
C SER A 76 7.71 -1.40 3.47
N GLY A 77 7.40 -1.32 4.76
CA GLY A 77 8.43 -1.20 5.79
C GLY A 77 8.00 -0.48 7.06
N LEU A 78 8.95 -0.48 7.99
CA LEU A 78 8.78 -0.03 9.37
C LEU A 78 9.20 1.43 9.58
N THR A 79 9.93 2.02 8.62
CA THR A 79 10.58 3.33 8.76
C THR A 79 10.04 4.35 7.77
N ILE A 80 10.24 5.63 8.09
CA ILE A 80 9.93 6.80 7.24
C ILE A 80 10.68 6.83 5.89
N PHE A 81 11.66 5.96 5.69
CA PHE A 81 12.48 5.88 4.49
C PHE A 81 11.95 4.86 3.48
N SER A 82 10.96 4.06 3.86
CA SER A 82 10.26 3.18 2.92
C SER A 82 9.60 4.02 1.82
N ARG A 83 9.79 3.61 0.57
CA ARG A 83 9.22 4.28 -0.61
C ARG A 83 8.14 3.39 -1.23
N PHE A 84 7.21 4.03 -1.94
CA PHE A 84 6.31 3.29 -2.82
C PHE A 84 7.12 2.74 -4.00
N THR A 85 7.09 1.43 -4.17
CA THR A 85 7.69 0.72 -5.29
C THR A 85 6.59 0.24 -6.21
N SER A 86 6.72 0.45 -7.52
CA SER A 86 5.81 -0.11 -8.51
C SER A 86 5.85 -1.64 -8.45
N CYS A 87 4.68 -2.25 -8.45
CA CYS A 87 4.52 -3.70 -8.47
C CYS A 87 4.12 -4.11 -9.89
N GLU A 88 5.10 -4.16 -10.78
CA GLU A 88 4.88 -4.49 -12.21
C GLU A 88 4.22 -5.86 -12.40
N ALA A 89 4.40 -6.77 -11.45
CA ALA A 89 3.79 -8.09 -11.45
C ALA A 89 2.24 -8.08 -11.33
N LEU A 90 1.61 -6.93 -11.00
CA LEU A 90 0.16 -6.76 -11.08
C LEU A 90 -0.27 -5.84 -12.23
N VAL A 91 0.66 -5.15 -12.89
CA VAL A 91 0.34 -4.15 -13.90
C VAL A 91 -0.02 -4.83 -15.22
N GLY A 92 -1.17 -4.48 -15.80
CA GLY A 92 -1.68 -5.06 -17.04
C GLY A 92 -2.55 -6.30 -16.83
N GLU A 93 -2.53 -6.85 -15.62
CA GLU A 93 -3.27 -8.05 -15.28
C GLU A 93 -4.76 -7.77 -15.02
N GLN A 94 -5.61 -8.68 -15.47
CA GLN A 94 -7.06 -8.60 -15.28
C GLN A 94 -7.43 -9.33 -14.00
N THR A 95 -8.11 -8.67 -13.05
CA THR A 95 -8.49 -9.26 -11.75
C THR A 95 -9.31 -10.55 -11.96
N SER A 96 -8.66 -11.72 -12.01
CA SER A 96 -9.23 -13.01 -12.37
C SER A 96 -8.80 -14.10 -11.37
N GLN A 97 -9.53 -15.22 -11.31
CA GLN A 97 -9.22 -16.32 -10.38
C GLN A 97 -7.87 -16.97 -10.66
N GLU A 98 -7.36 -16.84 -11.88
CA GLU A 98 -6.08 -17.43 -12.30
C GLU A 98 -4.90 -16.72 -11.63
N LEU A 99 -4.92 -15.39 -11.56
CA LEU A 99 -3.92 -14.63 -10.81
C LEU A 99 -3.94 -14.93 -9.32
N LEU A 100 -5.12 -15.15 -8.75
CA LEU A 100 -5.24 -15.49 -7.33
C LEU A 100 -4.54 -16.83 -7.04
N LYS A 101 -4.66 -17.81 -7.94
CA LYS A 101 -3.99 -19.11 -7.84
C LYS A 101 -2.47 -19.00 -8.04
N GLU A 102 -2.01 -18.24 -9.04
CA GLU A 102 -0.57 -18.02 -9.26
C GLU A 102 0.09 -17.35 -8.06
N TRP A 103 -0.57 -16.35 -7.49
CA TRP A 103 -0.07 -15.66 -6.32
C TRP A 103 -0.22 -16.49 -5.05
N GLN A 104 -1.17 -17.43 -4.92
CA GLN A 104 -1.23 -18.36 -3.77
C GLN A 104 -0.05 -19.34 -3.73
N VAL A 105 0.49 -19.74 -4.89
CA VAL A 105 1.60 -20.72 -4.98
C VAL A 105 2.97 -20.10 -4.62
N LYS A 106 3.11 -18.78 -4.71
CA LYS A 106 4.36 -18.08 -4.38
C LYS A 106 4.58 -18.01 -2.85
N LYS A 107 5.84 -18.00 -2.41
CA LYS A 107 6.24 -18.08 -0.99
C LYS A 107 5.71 -16.88 -0.18
N SER A 108 5.08 -17.15 0.97
CA SER A 108 4.31 -16.21 1.82
C SER A 108 5.07 -14.93 2.22
N CYS A 109 4.92 -13.89 1.41
CA CYS A 109 5.41 -12.54 1.73
C CYS A 109 4.25 -11.63 2.11
N LEU A 110 4.48 -10.60 2.95
CA LEU A 110 3.45 -9.61 3.29
C LEU A 110 2.88 -8.92 2.04
N HIS A 111 3.70 -8.73 1.01
CA HIS A 111 3.24 -8.25 -0.30
C HIS A 111 2.12 -9.13 -0.88
N GLN A 112 2.31 -10.45 -0.86
CA GLN A 112 1.32 -11.42 -1.36
C GLN A 112 0.05 -11.42 -0.50
N LYS A 113 0.16 -11.25 0.82
CA LYS A 113 -1.03 -11.20 1.70
C LYS A 113 -1.95 -10.01 1.37
N VAL A 114 -1.37 -8.83 1.09
CA VAL A 114 -2.16 -7.65 0.68
C VAL A 114 -2.77 -7.83 -0.71
N ILE A 115 -2.01 -8.45 -1.62
CA ILE A 115 -2.49 -8.75 -2.97
C ILE A 115 -3.67 -9.73 -2.89
N LEU A 116 -3.55 -10.79 -2.09
CA LEU A 116 -4.62 -11.78 -1.89
C LEU A 116 -5.85 -11.16 -1.21
N SER A 117 -5.69 -10.27 -0.22
CA SER A 117 -6.85 -9.59 0.38
C SER A 117 -7.56 -8.69 -0.62
N PHE A 118 -6.80 -8.00 -1.48
CA PHE A 118 -7.36 -7.15 -2.53
C PHE A 118 -8.14 -7.95 -3.56
N LEU A 119 -7.56 -9.07 -4.01
CA LEU A 119 -8.23 -9.97 -4.95
C LEU A 119 -9.47 -10.60 -4.29
N ASP A 120 -9.40 -11.15 -3.07
CA ASP A 120 -10.57 -11.72 -2.37
C ASP A 120 -11.71 -10.71 -2.22
N LYS A 121 -11.38 -9.46 -1.87
CA LYS A 121 -12.37 -8.38 -1.72
C LYS A 121 -13.02 -7.98 -3.03
N LYS A 122 -12.28 -7.98 -4.14
CA LYS A 122 -12.86 -7.75 -5.47
C LYS A 122 -13.69 -8.93 -5.97
N MET A 123 -13.43 -10.15 -5.49
CA MET A 123 -14.10 -11.37 -5.90
C MET A 123 -15.29 -11.78 -5.04
N LYS A 124 -15.41 -11.26 -3.81
CA LYS A 124 -16.67 -11.34 -3.06
C LYS A 124 -17.66 -10.35 -3.69
N PRO A 125 -18.71 -10.84 -4.38
CA PRO A 125 -19.76 -9.97 -4.82
C PRO A 125 -20.37 -9.31 -3.58
N ILE A 126 -20.58 -8.01 -3.67
CA ILE A 126 -21.41 -7.24 -2.74
C ILE A 126 -22.70 -8.07 -2.56
N THR A 127 -22.88 -8.64 -1.37
CA THR A 127 -24.13 -9.28 -0.97
C THR A 127 -25.01 -8.22 -0.33
#